data_AF-A0A9P7E327-F1
#
_entry.id   AF-A0A9P7E327-F1
#
_cell.length_a   1.000
_cell.length_b   1.000
_cell.length_c   1.000
_cell.angle_alpha   90.00
_cell.angle_beta   90.00
_cell.angle_gamma   90.00
#
_symmetry.space_group_name_H-M   'P 1'
#
loop_
_entity.id
_entity.type
_entity.pdbx_description
1 polymer ?
#
loop_
_entity_poly.entity_id
_entity_poly.type
_entity_poly.pdbx_seq_one_letter_code
_entity_poly.pdbx_strand_id
1 'polypeptide(L)'
;MADAEEKFKHMLSRQSKTLGDAVGEYRKRYGREPPRGFGDWWQFVQENNVRLVDEFDAINEDLAPFWNMSGVEFRRRTVQVSELPSIDLVRIIDGRAEGASIDKSDSERGHRALGFMSLLEKFQDKLPDMQLAINSKAEGRVLVPWEHRQFPNMTLQDSSGGITSMVGTGFTSDWQGEGSVWAAYRRTCPPDTEARRLYSSYRNPNAENSKVFFGSAPAPGDEFTFVSSVDDSIDYCSYPWAHYFHGHFFSDWRTIPVLYPVLSPAKASGFLDIRIPSHYYVGQHPRYTYGFDSHSDQPKDVDDLEVPWEEKLDVVFWRGADTGGGSTPPGFASHYQRHRFLHMTHESTAGNRTIIHADPSSANNFITTEVPARQLNAEIMDAAFVSTTGGYPGGEEALRKSHRFGSPVPLGQHWTYKYLLDLDGMGYSGRFLALLSSESAVVKSTVWREFLSDWLQPWLHYIPLSSSYAEIYNIHAYFSGPTPSTLAAKNLTTTYPIQSLDGDQHLQRIARAGRQWRKTIGRTVDMEAYVYRLCLEYARLWADDRDAMNFVL
;
A
#
# COMPACT_ATOMS: atom_id res chain seq x y z
N MET A 1 -11.62 5.11 17.59
CA MET A 1 -11.28 6.54 17.34
C MET A 1 -10.46 7.13 18.47
N ALA A 2 -10.99 7.20 19.72
CA ALA A 2 -10.26 7.78 20.86
C ALA A 2 -8.86 7.16 21.07
N ASP A 3 -8.75 5.84 21.06
CA ASP A 3 -7.46 5.14 21.18
C ASP A 3 -6.48 5.52 20.06
N ALA A 4 -6.97 5.73 18.83
CA ALA A 4 -6.13 6.13 17.70
C ALA A 4 -5.59 7.55 17.86
N GLU A 5 -6.41 8.46 18.43
CA GLU A 5 -5.97 9.81 18.79
C GLU A 5 -4.93 9.81 19.89
N GLU A 6 -5.13 9.00 20.94
CA GLU A 6 -4.17 8.88 22.04
C GLU A 6 -2.84 8.31 21.54
N LYS A 7 -2.88 7.24 20.74
CA LYS A 7 -1.69 6.66 20.09
C LYS A 7 -0.95 7.70 19.26
N PHE A 8 -1.65 8.50 18.46
CA PHE A 8 -1.02 9.54 17.65
C PHE A 8 -0.41 10.67 18.50
N LYS A 9 -1.14 11.14 19.52
CA LYS A 9 -0.62 12.15 20.46
C LYS A 9 0.62 11.65 21.18
N HIS A 10 0.60 10.41 21.64
CA HIS A 10 1.75 9.78 22.27
C HIS A 10 2.94 9.70 21.30
N MET A 11 2.70 9.26 20.06
CA MET A 11 3.71 9.24 18.99
C MET A 11 4.34 10.62 18.77
N LEU A 12 3.54 11.69 18.69
CA LEU A 12 4.06 13.06 18.52
C LEU A 12 4.82 13.58 19.76
N SER A 13 4.34 13.23 20.96
CA SER A 13 4.92 13.73 22.21
C SER A 13 6.31 13.18 22.51
N ARG A 14 6.61 11.95 22.09
CA ARG A 14 7.88 11.26 22.35
C ARG A 14 8.99 11.59 21.35
N GLN A 15 8.71 12.39 20.31
CA GLN A 15 9.69 12.75 19.29
C GLN A 15 10.84 13.55 19.90
N SER A 16 12.06 13.16 19.58
CA SER A 16 13.32 13.78 19.98
C SER A 16 13.31 15.29 19.73
N LYS A 17 13.86 16.06 20.67
CA LYS A 17 13.89 17.54 20.62
C LYS A 17 15.28 18.09 20.34
N THR A 18 16.31 17.32 20.66
CA THR A 18 17.71 17.67 20.40
C THR A 18 18.40 16.57 19.61
N LEU A 19 19.54 16.92 18.99
CA LEU A 19 20.38 15.93 18.31
C LEU A 19 20.81 14.82 19.27
N GLY A 20 21.17 15.16 20.52
CA GLY A 20 21.54 14.19 21.55
C GLY A 20 20.40 13.21 21.88
N ASP A 21 19.16 13.69 21.99
CA ASP A 21 17.99 12.84 22.20
C ASP A 21 17.79 11.88 21.01
N ALA A 22 17.91 12.40 19.79
CA ALA A 22 17.74 11.61 18.57
C ALA A 22 18.81 10.52 18.43
N VAL A 23 20.06 10.82 18.79
CA VAL A 23 21.13 9.82 18.88
C VAL A 23 20.79 8.76 19.95
N GLY A 24 20.31 9.19 21.11
CA GLY A 24 19.92 8.30 22.21
C GLY A 24 18.77 7.36 21.84
N GLU A 25 17.71 7.90 21.25
CA GLU A 25 16.54 7.12 20.80
C GLU A 25 16.92 6.18 19.65
N TYR A 26 17.77 6.61 18.71
CA TYR A 26 18.28 5.75 17.64
C TYR A 26 19.05 4.54 18.23
N ARG A 27 19.97 4.75 19.17
CA ARG A 27 20.71 3.68 19.85
C ARG A 27 19.76 2.72 20.57
N LYS A 28 18.76 3.26 21.28
CA LYS A 28 17.76 2.47 22.01
C LYS A 28 16.91 1.61 21.07
N ARG A 29 16.49 2.14 19.92
CA ARG A 29 15.65 1.40 18.95
C ARG A 29 16.42 0.34 18.18
N TYR A 30 17.61 0.67 17.70
CA TYR A 30 18.31 -0.16 16.72
C TYR A 30 19.58 -0.83 17.24
N GLY A 31 20.01 -0.51 18.47
CA GLY A 31 21.18 -1.13 19.11
C GLY A 31 22.52 -0.80 18.45
N ARG A 32 22.60 0.31 17.70
CA ARG A 32 23.80 0.75 16.96
C ARG A 32 23.93 2.26 16.91
N GLU A 33 25.11 2.73 16.54
CA GLU A 33 25.36 4.16 16.31
C GLU A 33 24.62 4.67 15.05
N PRO A 34 24.13 5.93 15.05
CA PRO A 34 23.54 6.55 13.88
C PRO A 34 24.53 6.61 12.70
N PRO A 35 24.05 6.75 11.45
CA PRO A 35 24.90 6.80 10.28
C PRO A 35 25.68 8.12 10.18
N ARG A 36 26.90 8.10 9.66
CA ARG A 36 27.64 9.31 9.28
C ARG A 36 26.74 10.21 8.43
N GLY A 37 26.73 11.51 8.72
CA GLY A 37 25.77 12.47 8.14
C GLY A 37 24.48 12.63 8.93
N PHE A 38 24.27 11.89 10.03
CA PHE A 38 23.08 12.03 10.88
C PHE A 38 22.91 13.44 11.45
N GLY A 39 23.99 14.17 11.75
CA GLY A 39 23.94 15.58 12.16
C GLY A 39 23.39 16.51 11.07
N ASP A 40 23.83 16.34 9.82
CA ASP A 40 23.33 17.10 8.67
C ASP A 40 21.87 16.78 8.37
N TRP A 41 21.50 15.50 8.48
CA TRP A 41 20.12 15.04 8.39
C TRP A 41 19.26 15.63 9.51
N TRP A 42 19.78 15.68 10.75
CA TRP A 42 19.09 16.30 11.88
C TRP A 42 18.83 17.79 11.62
N GLN A 43 19.83 18.52 11.12
CA GLN A 43 19.66 19.90 10.71
C GLN A 43 18.57 20.03 9.63
N PHE A 44 18.59 19.18 8.60
CA PHE A 44 17.58 19.18 7.54
C PHE A 44 16.16 18.98 8.09
N VAL A 45 15.95 18.02 8.99
CA VAL A 45 14.61 17.77 9.56
C VAL A 45 14.13 18.91 10.45
N GLN A 46 15.03 19.59 11.17
CA GLN A 46 14.69 20.76 11.99
C GLN A 46 14.33 21.97 11.11
N GLU A 47 15.16 22.31 10.12
CA GLU A 47 14.93 23.43 9.21
C GLU A 47 13.60 23.31 8.45
N ASN A 48 13.20 22.07 8.13
CA ASN A 48 11.98 21.79 7.39
C ASN A 48 10.76 21.43 8.26
N ASN A 49 10.89 21.54 9.58
CA ASN A 49 9.82 21.25 10.55
C ASN A 49 9.23 19.85 10.38
N VAL A 50 10.06 18.84 10.13
CA VAL A 50 9.61 17.43 10.07
C VAL A 50 9.18 17.00 11.47
N ARG A 51 7.98 16.46 11.58
CA ARG A 51 7.37 16.16 12.89
C ARG A 51 7.73 14.79 13.43
N LEU A 52 7.87 13.79 12.56
CA LEU A 52 8.15 12.40 12.93
C LEU A 52 9.63 12.09 12.69
N VAL A 53 10.50 12.60 13.57
CA VAL A 53 11.96 12.45 13.44
C VAL A 53 12.47 11.09 13.90
N ASP A 54 11.70 10.33 14.68
CA ASP A 54 12.13 9.02 15.20
C ASP A 54 11.41 7.82 14.56
N GLU A 55 10.48 8.04 13.64
CA GLU A 55 9.63 6.97 13.08
C GLU A 55 10.18 6.39 11.76
N PHE A 56 11.47 6.04 11.73
CA PHE A 56 12.16 5.48 10.55
C PHE A 56 12.40 3.96 10.62
N ASP A 57 11.55 3.25 11.38
CA ASP A 57 11.70 1.81 11.63
C ASP A 57 11.64 0.98 10.34
N ALA A 58 10.82 1.40 9.37
CA ALA A 58 10.70 0.77 8.05
C ALA A 58 12.05 0.65 7.30
N ILE A 59 12.92 1.66 7.40
CA ILE A 59 14.25 1.63 6.78
C ILE A 59 15.10 0.53 7.41
N ASN A 60 15.07 0.44 8.75
CA ASN A 60 15.85 -0.54 9.48
C ASN A 60 15.34 -1.97 9.24
N GLU A 61 14.02 -2.16 9.19
CA GLU A 61 13.37 -3.43 8.83
C GLU A 61 13.81 -3.89 7.43
N ASP A 62 13.79 -2.99 6.45
CA ASP A 62 14.05 -3.31 5.05
C ASP A 62 15.53 -3.56 4.77
N LEU A 63 16.41 -2.86 5.47
CA LEU A 63 17.86 -3.02 5.35
C LEU A 63 18.41 -4.17 6.19
N ALA A 64 17.66 -4.68 7.19
CA ALA A 64 18.09 -5.75 8.10
C ALA A 64 18.73 -6.97 7.39
N PRO A 65 18.15 -7.52 6.30
CA PRO A 65 18.72 -8.70 5.64
C PRO A 65 20.12 -8.49 5.05
N PHE A 66 20.51 -7.26 4.76
CA PHE A 66 21.77 -6.93 4.07
C PHE A 66 22.96 -6.71 5.01
N TRP A 67 22.72 -6.62 6.33
CA TRP A 67 23.77 -6.40 7.31
C TRP A 67 24.79 -7.56 7.40
N ASN A 68 24.43 -8.76 6.95
CA ASN A 68 25.35 -9.89 6.89
C ASN A 68 26.24 -9.91 5.63
N MET A 69 26.03 -8.99 4.67
CA MET A 69 26.89 -8.87 3.48
C MET A 69 28.07 -7.93 3.76
N SER A 70 29.18 -8.07 3.04
CA SER A 70 30.23 -7.04 3.01
C SER A 70 29.83 -5.87 2.10
N GLY A 71 30.49 -4.71 2.25
CA GLY A 71 30.31 -3.58 1.33
C GLY A 71 30.57 -3.96 -0.12
N VAL A 72 31.67 -4.68 -0.37
CA VAL A 72 32.02 -5.21 -1.70
C VAL A 72 30.88 -6.04 -2.29
N GLU A 73 30.30 -6.95 -1.50
CA GLU A 73 29.21 -7.80 -1.97
C GLU A 73 27.94 -6.99 -2.25
N PHE A 74 27.59 -6.06 -1.36
CA PHE A 74 26.42 -5.19 -1.50
C PHE A 74 26.51 -4.33 -2.78
N ARG A 75 27.67 -3.71 -3.05
CA ARG A 75 27.92 -2.93 -4.27
C ARG A 75 27.78 -3.79 -5.52
N ARG A 76 28.43 -4.95 -5.53
CA ARG A 76 28.40 -5.89 -6.64
C ARG A 76 26.97 -6.33 -6.95
N ARG A 77 26.21 -6.70 -5.92
CA ARG A 77 24.81 -7.11 -6.05
C ARG A 77 23.92 -6.00 -6.59
N THR A 78 24.14 -4.76 -6.17
CA THR A 78 23.41 -3.60 -6.68
C THR A 78 23.64 -3.37 -8.17
N VAL A 79 24.88 -3.47 -8.64
CA VAL A 79 25.19 -3.31 -10.06
C VAL A 79 24.62 -4.48 -10.86
N GLN A 80 24.78 -5.72 -10.38
CA GLN A 80 24.27 -6.92 -11.06
C GLN A 80 22.76 -6.89 -11.27
N VAL A 81 21.98 -6.48 -10.27
CA VAL A 81 20.52 -6.49 -10.40
C VAL A 81 20.02 -5.47 -11.43
N SER A 82 20.81 -4.42 -11.71
CA SER A 82 20.48 -3.45 -12.76
C SER A 82 20.58 -4.01 -14.18
N GLU A 83 21.20 -5.18 -14.36
CA GLU A 83 21.23 -5.91 -15.62
C GLU A 83 19.91 -6.67 -15.87
N LEU A 84 19.06 -6.82 -14.85
CA LEU A 84 17.79 -7.51 -14.97
C LEU A 84 16.71 -6.61 -15.58
N PRO A 85 15.73 -7.20 -16.31
CA PRO A 85 14.64 -6.43 -16.88
C PRO A 85 13.82 -5.66 -15.83
N SER A 86 13.45 -4.43 -16.21
CA SER A 86 12.61 -3.53 -15.41
C SER A 86 13.19 -3.18 -14.03
N ILE A 87 14.52 -3.03 -13.99
CA ILE A 87 15.27 -2.44 -12.89
C ILE A 87 16.03 -1.25 -13.47
N ASP A 88 15.72 -0.05 -12.99
CA ASP A 88 16.44 1.17 -13.34
C ASP A 88 17.62 1.37 -12.37
N LEU A 89 18.67 2.06 -12.81
CA LEU A 89 19.83 2.37 -11.97
C LEU A 89 20.00 3.88 -11.80
N VAL A 90 19.97 4.33 -10.55
CA VAL A 90 20.32 5.70 -10.15
C VAL A 90 21.73 5.68 -9.57
N ARG A 91 22.59 6.61 -9.97
CA ARG A 91 23.93 6.80 -9.41
C ARG A 91 24.03 8.17 -8.76
N ILE A 92 24.70 8.23 -7.62
CA ILE A 92 25.16 9.47 -7.01
C ILE A 92 26.67 9.49 -7.23
N ILE A 93 27.17 10.50 -7.94
CA ILE A 93 28.58 10.69 -8.26
C ILE A 93 28.91 12.17 -8.09
N ASP A 94 29.97 12.49 -7.35
CA ASP A 94 30.43 13.86 -7.11
C ASP A 94 29.29 14.79 -6.63
N GLY A 95 28.45 14.25 -5.73
CA GLY A 95 27.33 14.99 -5.14
C GLY A 95 26.14 15.24 -6.09
N ARG A 96 26.04 14.50 -7.20
CA ARG A 96 24.91 14.60 -8.15
C ARG A 96 24.30 13.25 -8.48
N ALA A 97 22.98 13.19 -8.49
CA ALA A 97 22.20 12.04 -8.90
C ALA A 97 21.98 12.03 -10.42
N GLU A 98 22.24 10.90 -11.06
CA GLU A 98 21.99 10.67 -12.49
C GLU A 98 21.37 9.29 -12.75
N GLY A 99 20.54 9.18 -13.80
CA GLY A 99 19.98 7.92 -14.26
C GLY A 99 20.96 7.20 -15.20
N ALA A 100 21.67 6.19 -14.70
CA ALA A 100 22.74 5.53 -15.45
C ALA A 100 22.24 4.45 -16.42
N SER A 101 21.15 3.78 -16.06
CA SER A 101 20.43 2.85 -16.94
C SER A 101 18.95 3.05 -16.66
N ILE A 102 18.32 3.90 -17.47
CA ILE A 102 16.88 4.10 -17.47
C ILE A 102 16.39 3.72 -18.87
N ASP A 103 15.58 2.67 -18.94
CA ASP A 103 14.97 2.28 -20.21
C ASP A 103 13.88 3.28 -20.58
N LYS A 104 14.15 4.15 -21.57
CA LYS A 104 13.21 5.18 -22.04
C LYS A 104 12.24 4.67 -23.12
N SER A 105 12.27 3.38 -23.46
CA SER A 105 11.49 2.82 -24.59
C SER A 105 10.01 2.53 -24.28
N ASP A 106 9.61 2.59 -23.02
CA ASP A 106 8.25 2.30 -22.54
C ASP A 106 7.72 3.49 -21.73
N SER A 107 6.47 3.88 -21.97
CA SER A 107 5.84 5.09 -21.43
C SER A 107 5.77 5.15 -19.89
N GLU A 108 5.86 4.01 -19.21
CA GLU A 108 5.86 3.93 -17.74
C GLU A 108 7.25 3.65 -17.13
N ARG A 109 8.27 3.30 -17.93
CA ARG A 109 9.62 2.99 -17.44
C ARG A 109 10.39 4.28 -17.12
N GLY A 110 11.15 4.25 -16.03
CA GLY A 110 11.93 5.39 -15.55
C GLY A 110 11.22 6.37 -14.62
N HIS A 111 9.88 6.47 -14.60
CA HIS A 111 9.19 7.45 -13.73
C HIS A 111 9.47 7.24 -12.24
N ARG A 112 9.61 5.99 -11.79
CA ARG A 112 9.98 5.66 -10.40
C ARG A 112 11.39 6.13 -10.06
N ALA A 113 12.35 5.91 -10.96
CA ALA A 113 13.72 6.39 -10.81
C ALA A 113 13.80 7.92 -10.85
N LEU A 114 13.09 8.57 -11.78
CA LEU A 114 13.01 10.03 -11.87
C LEU A 114 12.35 10.65 -10.63
N GLY A 115 11.25 10.07 -10.15
CA GLY A 115 10.61 10.49 -8.90
C GLY A 115 11.54 10.34 -7.70
N PHE A 116 12.28 9.22 -7.61
CA PHE A 116 13.28 9.03 -6.56
C PHE A 116 14.41 10.07 -6.65
N MET A 117 14.92 10.35 -7.86
CA MET A 117 15.95 11.38 -8.07
C MET A 117 15.48 12.78 -7.65
N SER A 118 14.22 13.14 -7.93
CA SER A 118 13.66 14.44 -7.50
C SER A 118 13.69 14.61 -5.98
N LEU A 119 13.54 13.52 -5.22
CA LEU A 119 13.61 13.53 -3.75
C LEU A 119 15.04 13.64 -3.21
N LEU A 120 16.08 13.48 -4.04
CA LEU A 120 17.49 13.61 -3.65
C LEU A 120 18.02 15.05 -3.79
N GLU A 121 17.34 15.90 -4.58
CA GLU A 121 17.92 17.15 -5.11
C GLU A 121 18.49 18.08 -4.04
N LYS A 122 17.87 18.13 -2.86
CA LYS A 122 18.22 19.07 -1.77
C LYS A 122 19.41 18.64 -0.90
N PHE A 123 19.85 17.39 -0.99
CA PHE A 123 20.90 16.85 -0.11
C PHE A 123 21.89 15.90 -0.80
N GLN A 124 21.72 15.65 -2.10
CA GLN A 124 22.61 14.78 -2.89
C GLN A 124 24.10 15.16 -2.80
N ASP A 125 24.42 16.44 -2.61
CA ASP A 125 25.78 16.96 -2.43
C ASP A 125 26.45 16.51 -1.13
N LYS A 126 25.65 16.09 -0.15
CA LYS A 126 26.09 15.58 1.15
C LYS A 126 26.24 14.06 1.19
N LEU A 127 25.88 13.37 0.11
CA LEU A 127 25.92 11.91 0.03
C LEU A 127 27.22 11.43 -0.63
N PRO A 128 27.77 10.29 -0.19
CA PRO A 128 28.90 9.67 -0.88
C PRO A 128 28.47 9.04 -2.20
N ASP A 129 29.46 8.72 -3.04
CA ASP A 129 29.22 8.00 -4.28
C ASP A 129 28.62 6.62 -4.03
N MET A 130 27.46 6.36 -4.64
CA MET A 130 26.75 5.09 -4.53
C MET A 130 25.82 4.86 -5.72
N GLN A 131 25.33 3.63 -5.87
CA GLN A 131 24.34 3.30 -6.88
C GLN A 131 23.14 2.65 -6.20
N LEU A 132 21.93 2.89 -6.72
CA LEU A 132 20.67 2.40 -6.18
C LEU A 132 19.84 1.79 -7.30
N ALA A 133 19.45 0.52 -7.14
CA ALA A 133 18.62 -0.19 -8.10
C ALA A 133 17.14 0.03 -7.79
N ILE A 134 16.42 0.68 -8.70
CA ILE A 134 15.01 1.04 -8.53
C ILE A 134 14.13 0.09 -9.35
N ASN A 135 13.17 -0.57 -8.72
CA ASN A 135 12.18 -1.36 -9.42
C ASN A 135 11.30 -0.47 -10.30
N SER A 136 11.22 -0.76 -11.59
CA SER A 136 10.38 0.00 -12.52
C SER A 136 8.91 -0.43 -12.48
N LYS A 137 8.57 -1.53 -11.79
CA LYS A 137 7.22 -2.10 -11.73
C LYS A 137 6.46 -1.75 -10.44
N ALA A 138 5.16 -2.00 -10.43
CA ALA A 138 4.31 -1.75 -9.26
C ALA A 138 4.41 -2.88 -8.25
N GLU A 139 4.67 -4.10 -8.73
CA GLU A 139 4.75 -5.32 -7.95
C GLU A 139 6.13 -5.49 -7.30
N GLY A 140 6.17 -6.09 -6.11
CA GLY A 140 7.42 -6.46 -5.46
C GLY A 140 8.19 -7.48 -6.29
N ARG A 141 9.52 -7.43 -6.22
CA ARG A 141 10.39 -8.26 -7.07
C ARG A 141 11.22 -9.26 -6.28
N VAL A 142 11.56 -9.02 -5.02
CA VAL A 142 12.57 -9.83 -4.33
C VAL A 142 11.93 -10.87 -3.43
N LEU A 143 12.01 -12.15 -3.82
CA LEU A 143 11.49 -13.30 -3.07
C LEU A 143 12.59 -14.33 -2.86
N VAL A 144 13.26 -14.26 -1.72
CA VAL A 144 14.42 -15.12 -1.45
C VAL A 144 13.97 -16.44 -0.80
N PRO A 145 14.32 -17.61 -1.37
CA PRO A 145 14.00 -18.90 -0.79
C PRO A 145 14.42 -19.02 0.68
N TRP A 146 13.61 -19.70 1.48
CA TRP A 146 13.81 -19.86 2.91
C TRP A 146 15.18 -20.43 3.24
N GLU A 147 15.63 -21.43 2.47
CA GLU A 147 16.91 -22.09 2.68
C GLU A 147 18.08 -21.11 2.52
N HIS A 148 17.98 -20.16 1.58
CA HIS A 148 19.01 -19.13 1.34
C HIS A 148 19.06 -18.10 2.47
N ARG A 149 17.95 -17.90 3.18
CA ARG A 149 17.86 -16.97 4.31
C ARG A 149 18.32 -17.61 5.62
N GLN A 150 17.95 -18.87 5.85
CA GLN A 150 18.30 -19.59 7.09
C GLN A 150 19.71 -20.16 7.06
N PHE A 151 20.19 -20.59 5.89
CA PHE A 151 21.49 -21.24 5.75
C PHE A 151 22.37 -20.54 4.69
N PRO A 152 22.62 -19.22 4.81
CA PRO A 152 23.32 -18.44 3.77
C PRO A 152 24.71 -19.00 3.46
N ASN A 153 25.41 -19.56 4.46
CA ASN A 153 26.75 -20.15 4.29
C ASN A 153 26.75 -21.52 3.59
N MET A 154 25.59 -22.20 3.52
CA MET A 154 25.47 -23.52 2.88
C MET A 154 24.91 -23.44 1.46
N THR A 155 24.38 -22.28 1.07
CA THR A 155 23.80 -22.07 -0.26
C THR A 155 24.82 -21.38 -1.16
N LEU A 156 25.03 -21.94 -2.36
CA LEU A 156 25.94 -21.37 -3.35
C LEU A 156 25.29 -20.11 -3.96
N GLN A 157 25.71 -18.94 -3.47
CA GLN A 157 25.36 -17.62 -4.01
C GLN A 157 26.63 -16.86 -4.41
N ASP A 158 27.42 -17.45 -5.29
CA ASP A 158 28.67 -16.84 -5.72
C ASP A 158 28.41 -15.74 -6.76
N SER A 159 28.18 -14.52 -6.28
CA SER A 159 28.06 -13.34 -7.14
C SER A 159 29.32 -13.06 -7.99
N SER A 160 30.45 -13.77 -7.82
CA SER A 160 31.69 -13.46 -8.59
C SER A 160 31.59 -13.90 -10.04
N GLY A 161 30.73 -14.88 -10.30
CA GLY A 161 30.39 -15.33 -11.66
C GLY A 161 29.41 -14.42 -12.40
N GLY A 162 29.06 -13.24 -11.87
CA GLY A 162 28.13 -12.31 -12.51
C GLY A 162 26.65 -12.69 -12.36
N ILE A 163 25.75 -11.95 -13.03
CA ILE A 163 24.30 -12.13 -12.88
C ILE A 163 23.83 -13.55 -13.24
N THR A 164 24.42 -14.16 -14.26
CA THR A 164 24.06 -15.51 -14.74
C THR A 164 24.37 -16.61 -13.73
N SER A 165 25.40 -16.43 -12.89
CA SER A 165 25.70 -17.35 -11.78
C SER A 165 24.67 -17.27 -10.66
N MET A 166 23.99 -16.12 -10.53
CA MET A 166 23.05 -15.85 -9.45
C MET A 166 21.60 -16.21 -9.81
N VAL A 167 21.18 -15.92 -11.05
CA VAL A 167 19.80 -16.15 -11.51
C VAL A 167 19.67 -17.14 -12.67
N GLY A 168 20.78 -17.67 -13.19
CA GLY A 168 20.82 -18.55 -14.36
C GLY A 168 20.91 -17.80 -15.70
N THR A 169 21.17 -18.54 -16.78
CA THR A 169 21.34 -17.98 -18.14
C THR A 169 20.03 -17.67 -18.87
N GLY A 170 18.88 -17.94 -18.26
CA GLY A 170 17.54 -17.82 -18.86
C GLY A 170 16.58 -16.92 -18.10
N PHE A 171 17.08 -15.96 -17.30
CA PHE A 171 16.21 -15.03 -16.59
C PHE A 171 15.57 -14.03 -17.57
N THR A 172 14.26 -14.13 -17.73
CA THR A 172 13.42 -13.23 -18.54
C THR A 172 12.56 -12.34 -17.66
N SER A 173 11.99 -11.28 -18.24
CA SER A 173 11.10 -10.36 -17.51
C SER A 173 9.79 -11.02 -17.06
N ASP A 174 9.31 -12.00 -17.82
CA ASP A 174 8.07 -12.74 -17.59
C ASP A 174 8.34 -14.21 -17.27
N TRP A 175 7.27 -14.95 -16.99
CA TRP A 175 7.37 -16.34 -16.55
C TRP A 175 7.53 -17.36 -17.69
N GLN A 176 7.23 -17.00 -18.96
CA GLN A 176 7.28 -17.93 -20.12
C GLN A 176 6.53 -19.26 -19.89
N GLY A 177 5.53 -19.29 -19.01
CA GLY A 177 4.82 -20.51 -18.60
C GLY A 177 5.57 -21.39 -17.58
N GLU A 178 6.77 -21.00 -17.15
CA GLU A 178 7.65 -21.74 -16.24
C GLU A 178 7.56 -21.26 -14.78
N GLY A 179 6.35 -21.05 -14.26
CA GLY A 179 6.11 -20.75 -12.85
C GLY A 179 5.12 -19.61 -12.62
N SER A 180 5.13 -19.09 -11.39
CA SER A 180 4.31 -17.96 -10.97
C SER A 180 4.89 -17.33 -9.70
N VAL A 181 4.42 -16.12 -9.37
CA VAL A 181 4.79 -15.45 -8.11
C VAL A 181 4.44 -16.34 -6.91
N TRP A 182 3.27 -17.01 -6.90
CA TRP A 182 2.91 -17.93 -5.83
C TRP A 182 3.88 -19.12 -5.69
N ALA A 183 4.33 -19.69 -6.81
CA ALA A 183 5.29 -20.79 -6.81
C ALA A 183 6.68 -20.35 -6.27
N ALA A 184 7.08 -19.11 -6.52
CA ALA A 184 8.27 -18.52 -5.90
C ALA A 184 8.03 -18.19 -4.42
N TYR A 185 6.89 -17.60 -4.08
CA TYR A 185 6.54 -17.17 -2.74
C TYR A 185 6.55 -18.32 -1.74
N ARG A 186 5.93 -19.46 -2.07
CA ARG A 186 5.91 -20.62 -1.18
C ARG A 186 7.31 -21.12 -0.83
N ARG A 187 8.32 -20.87 -1.67
CA ARG A 187 9.72 -21.23 -1.38
C ARG A 187 10.32 -20.34 -0.30
N THR A 188 9.78 -19.16 -0.05
CA THR A 188 10.19 -18.27 1.05
C THR A 188 9.67 -18.73 2.42
N CYS A 189 8.64 -19.59 2.44
CA CYS A 189 8.06 -20.15 3.66
C CYS A 189 8.92 -21.27 4.27
N PRO A 190 8.91 -21.41 5.62
CA PRO A 190 9.52 -22.56 6.29
C PRO A 190 9.01 -23.90 5.74
N PRO A 191 9.88 -24.92 5.56
CA PRO A 191 9.54 -26.20 4.91
C PRO A 191 8.34 -26.96 5.49
N ASP A 192 8.01 -26.71 6.75
CA ASP A 192 6.96 -27.38 7.53
C ASP A 192 5.58 -26.72 7.43
N THR A 193 5.47 -25.53 6.83
CA THR A 193 4.19 -24.81 6.75
C THR A 193 3.22 -25.36 5.70
N GLU A 194 1.94 -24.98 5.82
CA GLU A 194 0.89 -25.38 4.88
C GLU A 194 1.18 -24.96 3.44
N ALA A 195 1.78 -23.79 3.22
CA ALA A 195 2.16 -23.32 1.88
C ALA A 195 3.21 -24.21 1.20
N ARG A 196 3.99 -25.01 1.94
CA ARG A 196 4.99 -25.93 1.36
C ARG A 196 4.40 -27.29 0.96
N ARG A 197 3.17 -27.61 1.34
CA ARG A 197 2.51 -28.87 0.97
C ARG A 197 1.91 -28.79 -0.44
N LEU A 198 2.15 -29.78 -1.29
CA LEU A 198 1.73 -29.75 -2.70
C LEU A 198 0.19 -29.77 -2.88
N TYR A 199 -0.54 -30.43 -1.98
CA TYR A 199 -1.98 -30.64 -2.08
C TYR A 199 -2.84 -29.52 -1.47
N SER A 200 -2.31 -28.72 -0.53
CA SER A 200 -3.01 -27.57 0.06
C SER A 200 -3.18 -26.40 -0.93
N SER A 201 -2.43 -26.41 -2.03
CA SER A 201 -2.52 -25.46 -3.16
C SER A 201 -3.52 -25.85 -4.25
N TYR A 202 -4.21 -27.01 -4.16
CA TYR A 202 -5.20 -27.43 -5.15
C TYR A 202 -6.63 -27.04 -4.70
N ARG A 203 -7.09 -25.85 -5.12
CA ARG A 203 -8.54 -25.60 -5.28
C ARG A 203 -8.90 -25.85 -6.73
N ASN A 204 -9.97 -26.59 -6.99
CA ASN A 204 -10.55 -26.68 -8.34
C ASN A 204 -11.09 -25.28 -8.72
N PRO A 205 -10.52 -24.58 -9.72
CA PRO A 205 -10.98 -23.25 -10.12
C PRO A 205 -12.39 -23.28 -10.75
N ASN A 206 -12.81 -24.44 -11.27
CA ASN A 206 -14.09 -24.66 -11.94
C ASN A 206 -15.16 -25.28 -11.04
N ALA A 207 -14.96 -25.30 -9.71
CA ALA A 207 -16.01 -25.73 -8.81
C ALA A 207 -17.13 -24.68 -8.82
N GLU A 208 -18.22 -24.94 -9.55
CA GLU A 208 -19.44 -24.12 -9.61
C GLU A 208 -20.04 -23.80 -8.23
N ASN A 209 -19.64 -24.55 -7.21
CA ASN A 209 -19.79 -24.16 -5.82
C ASN A 209 -18.41 -23.87 -5.25
N SER A 210 -18.19 -22.61 -4.88
CA SER A 210 -17.16 -22.26 -3.90
C SER A 210 -17.43 -23.11 -2.66
N LYS A 211 -16.80 -24.29 -2.53
CA LYS A 211 -16.60 -24.90 -1.22
C LYS A 211 -15.63 -23.96 -0.53
N VAL A 212 -16.20 -22.95 0.11
CA VAL A 212 -15.56 -22.26 1.19
C VAL A 212 -15.20 -23.40 2.15
N PHE A 213 -13.93 -23.82 2.11
CA PHE A 213 -13.29 -24.44 3.26
C PHE A 213 -13.26 -23.32 4.29
N PHE A 214 -14.42 -23.07 4.88
CA PHE A 214 -14.57 -22.18 5.99
C PHE A 214 -13.60 -22.74 7.05
N GLY A 215 -12.47 -22.08 7.26
CA GLY A 215 -12.27 -21.61 8.62
C GLY A 215 -13.54 -20.82 8.90
N SER A 216 -14.36 -21.33 9.81
CA SER A 216 -15.66 -20.77 10.14
C SER A 216 -15.53 -19.26 10.04
N ALA A 217 -16.29 -18.62 9.14
CA ALA A 217 -16.74 -17.30 9.53
C ALA A 217 -17.30 -17.54 10.93
N PRO A 218 -16.79 -16.89 11.99
CA PRO A 218 -17.38 -17.06 13.30
C PRO A 218 -18.89 -16.97 13.04
N ALA A 219 -19.62 -18.02 13.45
CA ALA A 219 -21.08 -17.99 13.36
C ALA A 219 -21.48 -16.61 13.83
N PRO A 220 -22.29 -15.84 13.05
CA PRO A 220 -22.47 -14.41 13.30
C PRO A 220 -22.70 -14.26 14.78
N GLY A 221 -21.67 -13.75 15.48
CA GLY A 221 -21.81 -13.47 16.88
C GLY A 221 -22.89 -12.43 16.98
N ASP A 222 -23.53 -12.33 18.13
CA ASP A 222 -24.36 -11.15 18.43
C ASP A 222 -23.51 -9.84 18.40
N GLU A 223 -22.19 -9.96 18.19
CA GLU A 223 -21.20 -8.91 18.13
C GLU A 223 -20.58 -8.79 16.73
N PHE A 224 -20.90 -7.70 16.03
CA PHE A 224 -20.21 -7.29 14.81
C PHE A 224 -19.11 -6.30 15.18
N THR A 225 -17.89 -6.55 14.71
CA THR A 225 -16.72 -5.72 15.01
C THR A 225 -16.11 -5.15 13.75
N PHE A 226 -15.75 -3.86 13.78
CA PHE A 226 -14.90 -3.28 12.75
C PHE A 226 -13.44 -3.74 12.93
N VAL A 227 -12.72 -3.94 11.82
CA VAL A 227 -11.29 -4.26 11.87
C VAL A 227 -10.48 -3.10 12.44
N SER A 228 -9.48 -3.39 13.27
CA SER A 228 -8.65 -2.34 13.88
C SER A 228 -7.59 -1.77 12.93
N SER A 229 -7.22 -2.50 11.88
CA SER A 229 -6.20 -2.15 10.88
C SER A 229 -6.49 -2.82 9.54
N VAL A 230 -5.69 -2.50 8.52
CA VAL A 230 -5.69 -3.15 7.19
C VAL A 230 -4.99 -4.52 7.24
N ASP A 231 -5.11 -5.31 6.17
CA ASP A 231 -4.57 -6.67 6.07
C ASP A 231 -3.12 -6.72 5.53
N ASP A 232 -2.25 -5.81 5.96
CA ASP A 232 -0.86 -5.70 5.46
C ASP A 232 0.12 -6.71 6.08
N SER A 233 -0.36 -7.57 6.98
CA SER A 233 0.42 -8.58 7.70
C SER A 233 -0.15 -10.00 7.57
N ILE A 234 -0.83 -10.33 6.47
CA ILE A 234 -1.34 -11.70 6.24
C ILE A 234 -0.19 -12.73 6.25
N ASP A 235 -0.37 -13.81 7.00
CA ASP A 235 0.51 -14.98 6.98
C ASP A 235 0.08 -15.96 5.87
N TYR A 236 0.59 -15.73 4.66
CA TYR A 236 0.34 -16.62 3.52
C TYR A 236 1.02 -17.99 3.66
N CYS A 237 1.99 -18.15 4.56
CA CYS A 237 2.65 -19.43 4.79
C CYS A 237 1.75 -20.40 5.56
N SER A 238 1.01 -19.89 6.55
CA SER A 238 0.01 -20.65 7.30
C SER A 238 -1.35 -20.70 6.60
N TYR A 239 -1.73 -19.66 5.86
CA TYR A 239 -3.01 -19.54 5.16
C TYR A 239 -2.83 -19.41 3.64
N PRO A 240 -2.30 -20.45 2.95
CA PRO A 240 -1.98 -20.36 1.54
C PRO A 240 -3.19 -20.06 0.65
N TRP A 241 -4.42 -20.36 1.06
CA TRP A 241 -5.62 -20.05 0.29
C TRP A 241 -5.85 -18.54 0.09
N ALA A 242 -5.28 -17.69 0.95
CA ALA A 242 -5.50 -16.25 0.89
C ALA A 242 -4.89 -15.63 -0.38
N HIS A 243 -3.84 -16.23 -0.97
CA HIS A 243 -3.16 -15.70 -2.16
C HIS A 243 -4.11 -15.49 -3.36
N TYR A 244 -5.15 -16.32 -3.48
CA TYR A 244 -6.14 -16.20 -4.56
C TYR A 244 -6.87 -14.86 -4.56
N PHE A 245 -6.90 -14.16 -3.43
CA PHE A 245 -7.62 -12.89 -3.28
C PHE A 245 -6.77 -11.65 -3.54
N HIS A 246 -5.49 -11.83 -3.87
CA HIS A 246 -4.55 -10.74 -4.08
C HIS A 246 -3.81 -10.94 -5.40
N GLY A 247 -4.09 -10.10 -6.39
CA GLY A 247 -3.60 -10.33 -7.75
C GLY A 247 -2.09 -10.14 -7.94
N HIS A 248 -1.37 -9.64 -6.93
CA HIS A 248 0.10 -9.57 -6.98
C HIS A 248 0.74 -10.97 -7.07
N PHE A 249 0.07 -12.02 -6.57
CA PHE A 249 0.51 -13.41 -6.75
C PHE A 249 0.31 -13.95 -8.18
N PHE A 250 -0.38 -13.17 -9.02
CA PHE A 250 -0.65 -13.48 -10.42
C PHE A 250 0.07 -12.51 -11.37
N SER A 251 1.06 -11.75 -10.87
CA SER A 251 1.82 -10.81 -11.70
C SER A 251 2.51 -11.53 -12.86
N ASP A 252 2.49 -10.88 -14.02
CA ASP A 252 3.18 -11.34 -15.22
C ASP A 252 4.70 -11.10 -15.14
N TRP A 253 5.17 -10.32 -14.15
CA TRP A 253 6.58 -10.04 -13.95
C TRP A 253 7.24 -11.08 -13.05
N ARG A 254 8.39 -11.58 -13.50
CA ARG A 254 9.17 -12.58 -12.78
C ARG A 254 9.81 -12.00 -11.52
N THR A 255 9.72 -12.74 -10.44
CA THR A 255 10.40 -12.43 -9.17
C THR A 255 11.87 -12.85 -9.21
N ILE A 256 12.68 -12.18 -8.40
CA ILE A 256 14.11 -12.37 -8.26
C ILE A 256 14.38 -13.25 -7.01
N PRO A 257 14.92 -14.47 -7.17
CA PRO A 257 15.14 -15.42 -6.08
C PRO A 257 16.43 -15.19 -5.28
N VAL A 258 17.03 -14.00 -5.41
CA VAL A 258 18.32 -13.61 -4.85
C VAL A 258 18.13 -12.36 -4.01
N LEU A 259 18.84 -12.28 -2.88
CA LEU A 259 18.80 -11.10 -2.01
C LEU A 259 19.59 -9.96 -2.68
N TYR A 260 18.91 -9.22 -3.56
CA TYR A 260 19.39 -8.01 -4.20
C TYR A 260 18.75 -6.76 -3.57
N PRO A 261 19.50 -5.65 -3.40
CA PRO A 261 18.98 -4.42 -2.80
C PRO A 261 18.18 -3.62 -3.84
N VAL A 262 16.93 -4.05 -4.07
CA VAL A 262 15.99 -3.40 -4.99
C VAL A 262 15.05 -2.49 -4.21
N LEU A 263 14.99 -1.23 -4.62
CA LEU A 263 14.12 -0.22 -4.03
C LEU A 263 12.77 -0.20 -4.76
N SER A 264 11.68 -0.37 -4.03
CA SER A 264 10.31 -0.42 -4.56
C SER A 264 9.39 0.51 -3.77
N PRO A 265 8.38 1.14 -4.37
CA PRO A 265 7.51 2.05 -3.62
C PRO A 265 6.68 1.41 -2.48
N ALA A 266 6.41 0.11 -2.60
CA ALA A 266 5.71 -0.67 -1.59
C ALA A 266 6.13 -2.15 -1.66
N LYS A 267 5.80 -2.92 -0.62
CA LYS A 267 5.96 -4.38 -0.62
C LYS A 267 4.84 -5.09 0.13
N ALA A 268 4.52 -6.30 -0.30
CA ALA A 268 3.63 -7.20 0.42
C ALA A 268 4.44 -8.08 1.40
N SER A 269 3.77 -8.66 2.39
CA SER A 269 4.37 -9.60 3.36
C SER A 269 5.17 -10.70 2.66
N GLY A 270 6.46 -10.86 3.02
CA GLY A 270 7.38 -11.86 2.46
C GLY A 270 8.32 -11.35 1.36
N PHE A 271 8.00 -10.22 0.72
CA PHE A 271 8.91 -9.57 -0.23
C PHE A 271 10.01 -8.79 0.52
N LEU A 272 11.22 -8.81 -0.04
CA LEU A 272 12.42 -8.21 0.57
C LEU A 272 12.89 -6.93 -0.15
N ASP A 273 12.03 -6.34 -0.98
CA ASP A 273 12.25 -5.02 -1.54
C ASP A 273 12.42 -3.97 -0.42
N ILE A 274 13.16 -2.89 -0.72
CA ILE A 274 13.40 -1.75 0.17
C ILE A 274 12.39 -0.65 -0.16
N ARG A 275 11.53 -0.29 0.79
CA ARG A 275 10.44 0.67 0.57
C ARG A 275 10.98 2.09 0.39
N ILE A 276 10.54 2.75 -0.68
CA ILE A 276 10.76 4.17 -0.95
C ILE A 276 9.44 4.93 -1.13
N PRO A 277 9.42 6.27 -0.97
CA PRO A 277 8.26 7.06 -1.37
C PRO A 277 7.91 6.87 -2.85
N SER A 278 6.62 6.78 -3.14
CA SER A 278 6.14 6.66 -4.51
C SER A 278 6.32 7.95 -5.30
N HIS A 279 6.76 7.82 -6.56
CA HIS A 279 6.72 8.92 -7.54
C HIS A 279 5.31 9.48 -7.77
N TYR A 280 4.23 8.76 -7.47
CA TYR A 280 2.88 9.31 -7.56
C TYR A 280 2.63 10.41 -6.52
N TYR A 281 3.43 10.46 -5.45
CA TYR A 281 3.24 11.40 -4.34
C TYR A 281 3.98 12.71 -4.49
N VAL A 282 4.88 12.85 -5.48
CA VAL A 282 5.66 14.08 -5.70
C VAL A 282 4.88 15.18 -6.46
N GLY A 283 3.61 14.95 -6.82
CA GLY A 283 2.71 15.99 -7.34
C GLY A 283 2.80 16.26 -8.84
N GLN A 284 3.41 15.38 -9.62
CA GLN A 284 3.74 15.61 -11.02
C GLN A 284 2.65 15.21 -12.03
N HIS A 285 1.53 14.64 -11.58
CA HIS A 285 0.53 14.08 -12.51
C HIS A 285 -0.93 14.28 -12.05
N PRO A 286 -1.84 14.74 -12.92
CA PRO A 286 -3.23 15.09 -12.55
C PRO A 286 -4.06 13.91 -12.05
N ARG A 287 -3.71 12.67 -12.41
CA ARG A 287 -4.42 11.46 -11.92
C ARG A 287 -4.12 11.10 -10.47
N TYR A 288 -3.08 11.68 -9.86
CA TYR A 288 -2.59 11.29 -8.52
C TYR A 288 -2.34 12.49 -7.61
N THR A 289 -2.67 13.71 -8.04
CA THR A 289 -2.29 14.94 -7.35
C THR A 289 -3.53 15.76 -7.05
N TYR A 290 -3.79 15.95 -5.76
CA TYR A 290 -4.79 16.92 -5.28
C TYR A 290 -4.32 18.34 -5.57
N GLY A 291 -5.18 19.19 -6.11
CA GLY A 291 -4.83 20.58 -6.43
C GLY A 291 -3.84 20.71 -7.58
N PHE A 292 -3.77 19.71 -8.48
CA PHE A 292 -2.89 19.76 -9.64
C PHE A 292 -3.12 21.05 -10.46
N ASP A 293 -2.03 21.72 -10.83
CA ASP A 293 -2.06 22.91 -11.66
C ASP A 293 -1.12 22.71 -12.86
N SER A 294 -1.65 22.78 -14.07
CA SER A 294 -0.85 22.65 -15.29
C SER A 294 0.07 23.84 -15.56
N HIS A 295 -0.09 24.94 -14.83
CA HIS A 295 0.67 26.17 -14.99
C HIS A 295 1.72 26.39 -13.88
N SER A 296 1.81 25.48 -12.90
CA SER A 296 2.71 25.58 -11.76
C SER A 296 3.38 24.22 -11.49
N ASP A 297 4.65 24.25 -11.08
CA ASP A 297 5.37 23.03 -10.65
C ASP A 297 4.95 22.55 -9.26
N GLN A 298 4.13 23.33 -8.55
CA GLN A 298 3.62 23.00 -7.21
C GLN A 298 2.09 22.91 -7.22
N PRO A 299 1.51 21.85 -6.62
CA PRO A 299 0.07 21.75 -6.44
C PRO A 299 -0.48 22.85 -5.54
N LYS A 300 -1.72 23.25 -5.79
CA LYS A 300 -2.49 24.19 -4.95
C LYS A 300 -2.86 23.54 -3.62
N ASP A 301 -2.97 24.36 -2.59
CA ASP A 301 -3.40 23.93 -1.24
C ASP A 301 -4.85 23.42 -1.19
N VAL A 302 -5.69 23.91 -2.11
CA VAL A 302 -7.09 23.52 -2.27
C VAL A 302 -7.34 23.30 -3.76
N ASP A 303 -7.94 22.16 -4.09
CA ASP A 303 -8.34 21.83 -5.45
C ASP A 303 -9.58 22.65 -5.86
N ASP A 304 -9.66 23.06 -7.13
CA ASP A 304 -10.76 23.91 -7.61
C ASP A 304 -12.14 23.21 -7.51
N LEU A 305 -12.14 21.88 -7.47
CA LEU A 305 -13.36 21.06 -7.41
C LEU A 305 -13.66 20.55 -6.00
N GLU A 306 -12.91 20.97 -4.97
CA GLU A 306 -13.25 20.68 -3.58
C GLU A 306 -14.54 21.42 -3.18
N VAL A 307 -15.45 20.70 -2.51
CA VAL A 307 -16.71 21.25 -1.98
C VAL A 307 -16.74 21.18 -0.45
N PRO A 308 -17.48 22.09 0.22
CA PRO A 308 -17.73 22.01 1.66
C PRO A 308 -18.29 20.64 2.07
N TRP A 309 -18.00 20.21 3.31
CA TRP A 309 -18.44 18.91 3.81
C TRP A 309 -19.95 18.68 3.70
N GLU A 310 -20.72 19.73 3.97
CA GLU A 310 -22.18 19.73 3.98
C GLU A 310 -22.77 19.54 2.57
N GLU A 311 -21.98 19.81 1.52
CA GLU A 311 -22.36 19.61 0.12
C GLU A 311 -21.87 18.26 -0.44
N LYS A 312 -21.05 17.52 0.31
CA LYS A 312 -20.57 16.21 -0.13
C LYS A 312 -21.69 15.17 -0.11
N LEU A 313 -21.73 14.36 -1.17
CA LEU A 313 -22.64 13.24 -1.32
C LEU A 313 -22.30 12.13 -0.33
N ASP A 314 -23.31 11.70 0.41
CA ASP A 314 -23.23 10.64 1.43
C ASP A 314 -23.28 9.24 0.78
N VAL A 315 -22.26 8.94 -0.03
CA VAL A 315 -22.18 7.73 -0.86
C VAL A 315 -20.74 7.21 -0.84
N VAL A 316 -20.60 5.88 -0.84
CA VAL A 316 -19.32 5.18 -1.00
C VAL A 316 -18.91 5.22 -2.47
N PHE A 317 -17.83 5.95 -2.78
CA PHE A 317 -17.41 6.21 -4.15
C PHE A 317 -16.09 5.54 -4.53
N TRP A 318 -16.08 4.96 -5.74
CA TRP A 318 -14.86 4.47 -6.38
C TRP A 318 -14.94 4.50 -7.91
N ARG A 319 -13.85 4.93 -8.56
CA ARG A 319 -13.62 4.78 -10.00
C ARG A 319 -12.20 4.32 -10.27
N GLY A 320 -12.06 3.41 -11.23
CA GLY A 320 -10.74 2.92 -11.63
C GLY A 320 -10.81 1.92 -12.77
N ALA A 321 -9.64 1.54 -13.27
CA ALA A 321 -9.50 0.44 -14.22
C ALA A 321 -9.68 -0.90 -13.50
N ASP A 322 -10.01 -1.94 -14.28
CA ASP A 322 -10.02 -3.36 -13.88
C ASP A 322 -8.63 -3.97 -13.65
N THR A 323 -7.59 -3.14 -13.50
CA THR A 323 -6.29 -3.60 -12.97
C THR A 323 -6.50 -4.30 -11.62
N GLY A 324 -5.58 -5.16 -11.21
CA GLY A 324 -5.71 -5.81 -9.91
C GLY A 324 -4.82 -7.03 -9.72
N GLY A 325 -4.00 -7.35 -10.73
CA GLY A 325 -3.10 -8.49 -10.83
C GLY A 325 -2.75 -8.73 -12.31
N GLY A 326 -1.72 -9.53 -12.57
CA GLY A 326 -1.41 -9.96 -13.93
C GLY A 326 -2.35 -11.09 -14.38
N SER A 327 -1.89 -11.91 -15.32
CA SER A 327 -2.61 -13.08 -15.81
C SER A 327 -1.73 -14.34 -15.78
N THR A 328 -0.84 -14.46 -14.79
CA THR A 328 0.09 -15.59 -14.68
C THR A 328 0.02 -16.30 -13.32
N PRO A 329 -0.67 -17.46 -13.20
CA PRO A 329 -1.47 -18.11 -14.24
C PRO A 329 -2.79 -17.36 -14.56
N PRO A 330 -3.37 -17.55 -15.76
CA PRO A 330 -4.61 -16.89 -16.13
C PRO A 330 -5.81 -17.54 -15.42
N GLY A 331 -6.96 -16.85 -15.43
CA GLY A 331 -8.21 -17.41 -14.89
C GLY A 331 -8.64 -16.86 -13.53
N PHE A 332 -7.81 -16.04 -12.87
CA PHE A 332 -8.03 -15.65 -11.47
C PHE A 332 -8.50 -14.22 -11.26
N ALA A 333 -8.65 -13.42 -12.33
CA ALA A 333 -8.93 -11.99 -12.21
C ALA A 333 -10.23 -11.66 -11.43
N SER A 334 -11.25 -12.52 -11.52
CA SER A 334 -12.49 -12.39 -10.74
C SER A 334 -12.28 -12.40 -9.22
N HIS A 335 -11.16 -12.94 -8.75
CA HIS A 335 -10.80 -12.99 -7.33
C HIS A 335 -9.94 -11.81 -6.87
N TYR A 336 -9.49 -10.94 -7.78
CA TYR A 336 -8.69 -9.78 -7.39
C TYR A 336 -9.53 -8.80 -6.58
N GLN A 337 -8.86 -8.02 -5.73
CA GLN A 337 -9.49 -7.11 -4.78
C GLN A 337 -10.59 -6.22 -5.39
N ARG A 338 -10.29 -5.52 -6.49
CA ARG A 338 -11.24 -4.60 -7.15
C ARG A 338 -12.41 -5.32 -7.82
N HIS A 339 -12.16 -6.50 -8.39
CA HIS A 339 -13.20 -7.33 -9.00
C HIS A 339 -14.17 -7.85 -7.94
N ARG A 340 -13.65 -8.41 -6.84
CA ARG A 340 -14.47 -8.85 -5.71
C ARG A 340 -15.33 -7.71 -5.15
N PHE A 341 -14.75 -6.53 -4.99
CA PHE A 341 -15.46 -5.36 -4.49
C PHE A 341 -16.60 -4.97 -5.44
N LEU A 342 -16.30 -4.79 -6.73
CA LEU A 342 -17.33 -4.40 -7.70
C LEU A 342 -18.37 -5.47 -7.99
N HIS A 343 -18.02 -6.75 -7.85
CA HIS A 343 -18.98 -7.83 -7.89
C HIS A 343 -19.94 -7.76 -6.69
N MET A 344 -19.42 -7.50 -5.49
CA MET A 344 -20.22 -7.30 -4.29
C MET A 344 -21.17 -6.11 -4.41
N THR A 345 -20.70 -5.00 -4.98
CA THR A 345 -21.48 -3.76 -5.13
C THR A 345 -22.31 -3.69 -6.41
N HIS A 346 -22.45 -4.80 -7.14
CA HIS A 346 -23.25 -4.84 -8.37
C HIS A 346 -24.76 -4.71 -8.09
N GLU A 347 -25.51 -4.15 -9.04
CA GLU A 347 -26.97 -3.96 -8.91
C GLU A 347 -27.76 -5.27 -8.95
N SER A 348 -27.19 -6.31 -9.58
CA SER A 348 -27.76 -7.66 -9.62
C SER A 348 -27.33 -8.56 -8.45
N THR A 349 -26.60 -8.03 -7.47
CA THR A 349 -26.14 -8.81 -6.32
C THR A 349 -27.32 -9.39 -5.54
N ALA A 350 -27.33 -10.72 -5.42
CA ALA A 350 -28.33 -11.45 -4.65
C ALA A 350 -27.92 -11.59 -3.17
N GLY A 351 -28.89 -11.95 -2.34
CA GLY A 351 -28.69 -12.16 -0.90
C GLY A 351 -28.95 -10.91 -0.06
N ASN A 352 -28.99 -11.11 1.24
CA ASN A 352 -29.20 -10.06 2.23
C ASN A 352 -27.89 -9.70 2.92
N ARG A 353 -27.84 -8.49 3.45
CA ARG A 353 -26.81 -8.00 4.36
C ARG A 353 -27.44 -7.66 5.70
N THR A 354 -26.76 -8.10 6.74
CA THR A 354 -27.06 -7.75 8.12
C THR A 354 -26.53 -6.35 8.41
N ILE A 355 -27.44 -5.41 8.65
CA ILE A 355 -27.13 -4.01 8.98
C ILE A 355 -27.43 -3.76 10.45
N ILE A 356 -26.44 -3.25 11.16
CA ILE A 356 -26.53 -2.84 12.56
C ILE A 356 -26.60 -1.32 12.58
N HIS A 357 -27.66 -0.80 13.17
CA HIS A 357 -27.91 0.62 13.22
C HIS A 357 -28.61 1.01 14.52
N ALA A 358 -28.48 2.27 14.92
CA ALA A 358 -29.22 2.80 16.06
C ALA A 358 -30.74 2.68 15.82
N ASP A 359 -31.48 2.31 16.85
CA ASP A 359 -32.94 2.30 16.83
C ASP A 359 -33.44 3.76 16.82
N PRO A 360 -34.17 4.19 15.77
CA PRO A 360 -34.75 5.54 15.73
C PRO A 360 -35.67 5.84 16.91
N SER A 361 -36.24 4.81 17.53
CA SER A 361 -37.15 4.91 18.68
C SER A 361 -36.42 4.96 20.03
N SER A 362 -35.12 4.60 20.06
CA SER A 362 -34.32 4.49 21.28
C SER A 362 -32.85 4.75 20.98
N ALA A 363 -32.40 5.98 21.21
CA ALA A 363 -31.05 6.47 20.84
C ALA A 363 -29.86 5.65 21.38
N ASN A 364 -30.04 4.87 22.44
CA ASN A 364 -28.97 4.06 23.07
C ASN A 364 -29.01 2.56 22.70
N ASN A 365 -29.94 2.13 21.85
CA ASN A 365 -30.06 0.74 21.45
C ASN A 365 -29.67 0.57 19.98
N PHE A 366 -28.85 -0.44 19.69
CA PHE A 366 -28.58 -0.88 18.33
C PHE A 366 -29.48 -2.08 18.00
N ILE A 367 -30.00 -2.09 16.78
CA ILE A 367 -30.82 -3.18 16.26
C ILE A 367 -30.22 -3.71 14.96
N THR A 368 -30.53 -4.97 14.69
CA THR A 368 -30.07 -5.68 13.49
C THR A 368 -31.21 -5.84 12.49
N THR A 369 -30.92 -5.52 11.24
CA THR A 369 -31.88 -5.55 10.13
C THR A 369 -31.27 -6.23 8.91
N GLU A 370 -31.96 -7.24 8.38
CA GLU A 370 -31.60 -7.90 7.13
C GLU A 370 -32.16 -7.11 5.94
N VAL A 371 -31.27 -6.66 5.04
CA VAL A 371 -31.65 -5.84 3.89
C VAL A 371 -31.09 -6.47 2.61
N PRO A 372 -31.87 -6.57 1.51
CA PRO A 372 -31.36 -7.02 0.23
C PRO A 372 -30.14 -6.21 -0.23
N ALA A 373 -29.04 -6.88 -0.56
CA ALA A 373 -27.77 -6.23 -0.93
C ALA A 373 -27.93 -5.26 -2.11
N ARG A 374 -28.76 -5.62 -3.11
CA ARG A 374 -29.07 -4.76 -4.25
C ARG A 374 -29.67 -3.40 -3.88
N GLN A 375 -30.48 -3.34 -2.81
CA GLN A 375 -31.12 -2.10 -2.37
C GLN A 375 -30.10 -1.19 -1.70
N LEU A 376 -29.28 -1.75 -0.81
CA LEU A 376 -28.16 -1.04 -0.21
C LEU A 376 -27.19 -0.52 -1.29
N ASN A 377 -26.83 -1.35 -2.27
CA ASN A 377 -25.96 -0.94 -3.37
C ASN A 377 -26.54 0.24 -4.17
N ALA A 378 -27.84 0.21 -4.47
CA ALA A 378 -28.51 1.30 -5.19
C ALA A 378 -28.58 2.61 -4.38
N GLU A 379 -28.62 2.52 -3.05
CA GLU A 379 -28.76 3.68 -2.17
C GLU A 379 -27.41 4.31 -1.78
N ILE A 380 -26.37 3.50 -1.54
CA ILE A 380 -25.13 3.97 -0.90
C ILE A 380 -23.83 3.65 -1.66
N MET A 381 -23.88 2.97 -2.81
CA MET A 381 -22.69 2.60 -3.58
C MET A 381 -22.65 3.27 -4.96
N ASP A 382 -21.61 4.05 -5.20
CA ASP A 382 -21.25 4.53 -6.53
C ASP A 382 -19.83 4.07 -6.90
N ALA A 383 -19.74 2.80 -7.28
CA ALA A 383 -18.49 2.15 -7.65
C ALA A 383 -18.58 1.49 -9.03
N ALA A 384 -17.61 1.77 -9.91
CA ALA A 384 -17.59 1.21 -11.26
C ALA A 384 -16.19 1.15 -11.86
N PHE A 385 -15.99 0.20 -12.78
CA PHE A 385 -14.85 0.24 -13.70
C PHE A 385 -15.06 1.29 -14.78
N VAL A 386 -13.96 1.93 -15.20
CA VAL A 386 -13.99 2.95 -16.28
C VAL A 386 -13.22 2.52 -17.52
N SER A 387 -12.41 1.47 -17.43
CA SER A 387 -11.61 0.92 -18.52
C SER A 387 -11.28 -0.55 -18.27
N THR A 388 -10.93 -1.25 -19.34
CA THR A 388 -10.53 -2.67 -19.34
C THR A 388 -9.04 -2.81 -19.65
N THR A 389 -8.41 -3.83 -19.09
CA THR A 389 -7.00 -4.23 -19.31
C THR A 389 -6.89 -5.48 -20.18
N GLY A 390 -8.00 -6.17 -20.45
CA GLY A 390 -8.05 -7.32 -21.37
C GLY A 390 -7.69 -8.69 -20.76
N GLY A 391 -7.44 -8.78 -19.44
CA GLY A 391 -7.04 -10.02 -18.74
C GLY A 391 -8.17 -10.82 -18.10
N TYR A 392 -9.43 -10.41 -18.25
CA TYR A 392 -10.54 -11.05 -17.54
C TYR A 392 -10.97 -12.41 -18.16
N PRO A 393 -11.23 -13.45 -17.36
CA PRO A 393 -11.72 -14.74 -17.86
C PRO A 393 -13.04 -14.60 -18.64
N GLY A 394 -13.05 -15.10 -19.89
CA GLY A 394 -14.19 -14.92 -20.80
C GLY A 394 -14.19 -13.59 -21.56
N GLY A 395 -13.13 -12.80 -21.46
CA GLY A 395 -12.95 -11.56 -22.21
C GLY A 395 -13.79 -10.39 -21.68
N GLU A 396 -13.79 -9.30 -22.45
CA GLU A 396 -14.48 -8.06 -22.08
C GLU A 396 -16.00 -8.24 -21.96
N GLU A 397 -16.61 -9.10 -22.76
CA GLU A 397 -18.06 -9.39 -22.67
C GLU A 397 -18.42 -9.99 -21.31
N ALA A 398 -17.66 -11.00 -20.85
CA ALA A 398 -17.86 -11.61 -19.54
C ALA A 398 -17.61 -10.62 -18.39
N LEU A 399 -16.60 -9.75 -18.54
CA LEU A 399 -16.29 -8.70 -17.58
C LEU A 399 -17.47 -7.70 -17.44
N ARG A 400 -17.96 -7.18 -18.57
CA ARG A 400 -19.07 -6.21 -18.61
C ARG A 400 -20.40 -6.80 -18.15
N LYS A 401 -20.59 -8.11 -18.30
CA LYS A 401 -21.77 -8.81 -17.78
C LYS A 401 -21.76 -8.96 -16.26
N SER A 402 -20.58 -9.01 -15.64
CA SER A 402 -20.40 -9.33 -14.22
C SER A 402 -20.05 -8.12 -13.33
N HIS A 403 -19.72 -6.97 -13.94
CA HIS A 403 -19.25 -5.77 -13.26
C HIS A 403 -19.91 -4.51 -13.82
N ARG A 404 -20.10 -3.51 -12.96
CA ARG A 404 -20.61 -2.20 -13.35
C ARG A 404 -19.51 -1.41 -14.07
N PHE A 405 -19.86 -0.84 -15.22
CA PHE A 405 -19.03 0.12 -15.94
C PHE A 405 -19.67 1.50 -15.90
N GLY A 406 -18.84 2.52 -15.67
CA GLY A 406 -19.24 3.92 -15.63
C GLY A 406 -18.29 4.79 -16.44
N SER A 407 -18.66 6.05 -16.61
CA SER A 407 -17.79 7.03 -17.27
C SER A 407 -16.55 7.34 -16.40
N PRO A 408 -15.39 7.62 -17.01
CA PRO A 408 -14.26 8.19 -16.29
C PRO A 408 -14.65 9.46 -15.54
N VAL A 409 -14.22 9.57 -14.28
CA VAL A 409 -14.45 10.75 -13.44
C VAL A 409 -13.10 11.42 -13.21
N PRO A 410 -12.93 12.73 -13.49
CA PRO A 410 -11.71 13.46 -13.15
C PRO A 410 -11.41 13.38 -11.65
N LEU A 411 -10.12 13.33 -11.27
CA LEU A 411 -9.74 13.19 -9.86
C LEU A 411 -10.37 14.28 -8.99
N GLY A 412 -10.36 15.54 -9.44
CA GLY A 412 -10.96 16.66 -8.71
C GLY A 412 -12.45 16.49 -8.37
N GLN A 413 -13.22 15.76 -9.18
CA GLN A 413 -14.64 15.50 -8.89
C GLN A 413 -14.84 14.43 -7.80
N HIS A 414 -13.81 13.67 -7.44
CA HIS A 414 -13.90 12.69 -6.35
C HIS A 414 -14.15 13.38 -5.01
N TRP A 415 -13.69 14.62 -4.84
CA TRP A 415 -13.83 15.37 -3.60
C TRP A 415 -15.30 15.70 -3.27
N THR A 416 -16.24 15.46 -4.19
CA THR A 416 -17.68 15.66 -3.96
C THR A 416 -18.33 14.55 -3.14
N TYR A 417 -17.62 13.47 -2.80
CA TYR A 417 -18.15 12.33 -2.04
C TYR A 417 -17.56 12.29 -0.62
N LYS A 418 -18.39 11.92 0.37
CA LYS A 418 -17.96 11.76 1.76
C LYS A 418 -17.02 10.58 1.96
N TYR A 419 -17.26 9.46 1.26
CA TYR A 419 -16.45 8.25 1.40
C TYR A 419 -15.67 7.95 0.12
N LEU A 420 -14.34 7.94 0.21
CA LEU A 420 -13.46 7.63 -0.91
C LEU A 420 -12.72 6.32 -0.65
N LEU A 421 -12.97 5.31 -1.49
CA LEU A 421 -12.29 4.03 -1.37
C LEU A 421 -10.88 4.06 -1.99
N ASP A 422 -9.92 3.56 -1.22
CA ASP A 422 -8.56 3.29 -1.63
C ASP A 422 -8.33 1.77 -1.66
N LEU A 423 -8.18 1.21 -2.87
CA LEU A 423 -8.07 -0.23 -3.12
C LEU A 423 -6.82 -0.53 -3.95
N ASP A 424 -6.12 -1.62 -3.61
CA ASP A 424 -4.93 -2.05 -4.35
C ASP A 424 -5.25 -2.34 -5.83
N GLY A 425 -4.27 -2.08 -6.69
CA GLY A 425 -4.28 -2.47 -8.10
C GLY A 425 -3.30 -3.61 -8.33
N MET A 426 -2.40 -3.45 -9.31
CA MET A 426 -1.25 -4.35 -9.47
C MET A 426 -0.34 -4.34 -8.24
N GLY A 427 -0.21 -3.16 -7.61
CA GLY A 427 0.42 -2.95 -6.32
C GLY A 427 -0.43 -2.02 -5.44
N TYR A 428 0.21 -1.31 -4.52
CA TYR A 428 -0.39 -0.25 -3.72
C TYR A 428 -1.11 0.82 -4.56
N SER A 429 -2.01 1.57 -3.93
CA SER A 429 -2.74 2.67 -4.58
C SER A 429 -1.95 3.98 -4.58
N GLY A 430 -1.57 4.45 -5.77
CA GLY A 430 -0.96 5.77 -5.97
C GLY A 430 -1.89 6.96 -5.69
N ARG A 431 -3.19 6.73 -5.44
CA ARG A 431 -4.16 7.82 -5.15
C ARG A 431 -4.20 8.20 -3.68
N PHE A 432 -3.74 7.34 -2.78
CA PHE A 432 -4.01 7.43 -1.35
C PHE A 432 -3.71 8.81 -0.74
N LEU A 433 -2.54 9.41 -1.01
CA LEU A 433 -2.21 10.73 -0.47
C LEU A 433 -3.05 11.87 -1.07
N ALA A 434 -3.50 11.76 -2.32
CA ALA A 434 -4.42 12.74 -2.89
C ALA A 434 -5.83 12.61 -2.28
N LEU A 435 -6.28 11.38 -2.01
CA LEU A 435 -7.54 11.15 -1.29
C LEU A 435 -7.47 11.70 0.14
N LEU A 436 -6.36 11.52 0.84
CA LEU A 436 -6.17 12.11 2.18
C LEU A 436 -6.12 13.65 2.15
N SER A 437 -5.66 14.27 1.06
CA SER A 437 -5.66 15.73 0.93
C SER A 437 -7.07 16.31 0.83
N SER A 438 -8.05 15.52 0.36
CA SER A 438 -9.44 15.96 0.30
C SER A 438 -10.06 15.92 1.69
N GLU A 439 -11.06 16.75 1.94
CA GLU A 439 -11.83 16.68 3.19
C GLU A 439 -12.88 15.57 3.13
N SER A 440 -12.52 14.41 2.56
CA SER A 440 -13.37 13.20 2.49
C SER A 440 -12.79 12.12 3.40
N ALA A 441 -13.65 11.24 3.91
CA ALA A 441 -13.23 10.09 4.68
C ALA A 441 -12.69 8.99 3.75
N VAL A 442 -11.37 8.77 3.81
CA VAL A 442 -10.73 7.71 3.04
C VAL A 442 -10.98 6.37 3.72
N VAL A 443 -11.52 5.41 2.98
CA VAL A 443 -11.71 4.03 3.42
C VAL A 443 -10.68 3.17 2.68
N LYS A 444 -9.70 2.60 3.40
CA LYS A 444 -8.54 1.92 2.79
C LYS A 444 -8.59 0.41 3.05
N SER A 445 -8.46 -0.37 1.98
CA SER A 445 -8.17 -1.80 2.04
C SER A 445 -6.88 -2.06 1.26
N THR A 446 -5.84 -2.53 1.96
CA THR A 446 -4.56 -2.84 1.34
C THR A 446 -3.89 -4.04 2.00
N VAL A 447 -3.10 -4.77 1.23
CA VAL A 447 -2.12 -5.77 1.72
C VAL A 447 -0.67 -5.31 1.60
N TRP A 448 -0.46 -4.06 1.19
CA TRP A 448 0.87 -3.50 0.95
C TRP A 448 1.31 -2.62 2.11
N ARG A 449 2.60 -2.72 2.45
CA ARG A 449 3.28 -1.76 3.32
C ARG A 449 4.05 -0.77 2.46
N GLU A 450 3.86 0.51 2.76
CA GLU A 450 4.52 1.65 2.15
C GLU A 450 5.49 2.29 3.18
N PHE A 451 6.27 3.30 2.77
CA PHE A 451 7.18 4.01 3.68
C PHE A 451 6.43 4.73 4.84
N LEU A 452 5.18 5.10 4.62
CA LEU A 452 4.33 5.88 5.53
C LEU A 452 3.37 5.03 6.37
N SER A 453 3.36 3.71 6.21
CA SER A 453 2.37 2.83 6.85
C SER A 453 2.34 2.99 8.37
N ASP A 454 3.53 3.14 8.99
CA ASP A 454 3.67 3.24 10.44
C ASP A 454 3.43 4.69 10.96
N TRP A 455 3.31 5.67 10.07
CA TRP A 455 3.13 7.09 10.41
C TRP A 455 1.64 7.49 10.55
N LEU A 456 0.75 6.71 9.96
CA LEU A 456 -0.69 6.93 9.99
C LEU A 456 -1.33 6.09 11.09
N GLN A 457 -2.44 6.58 11.65
CA GLN A 457 -3.25 5.84 12.60
C GLN A 457 -4.59 5.47 11.95
N PRO A 458 -4.89 4.17 11.76
CA PRO A 458 -6.23 3.71 11.40
C PRO A 458 -7.26 4.23 12.40
N TRP A 459 -8.48 4.54 11.94
CA TRP A 459 -9.56 5.17 12.72
C TRP A 459 -9.30 6.61 13.21
N LEU A 460 -8.19 7.21 12.77
CA LEU A 460 -7.93 8.65 12.94
C LEU A 460 -7.74 9.34 11.59
N HIS A 461 -6.78 8.88 10.79
CA HIS A 461 -6.49 9.52 9.49
C HIS A 461 -7.27 8.89 8.33
N TYR A 462 -7.70 7.63 8.48
CA TYR A 462 -8.49 6.89 7.50
C TYR A 462 -9.25 5.76 8.20
N ILE A 463 -10.25 5.19 7.52
CA ILE A 463 -11.03 4.03 8.00
C ILE A 463 -10.42 2.75 7.39
N PRO A 464 -9.88 1.81 8.19
CA PRO A 464 -9.41 0.54 7.67
C PRO A 464 -10.58 -0.36 7.25
N LEU A 465 -10.39 -1.07 6.14
CA LEU A 465 -11.33 -2.04 5.60
C LEU A 465 -10.60 -3.35 5.35
N SER A 466 -11.20 -4.47 5.76
CA SER A 466 -10.63 -5.78 5.48
C SER A 466 -10.77 -6.12 4.00
N SER A 467 -9.94 -7.04 3.52
CA SER A 467 -10.01 -7.58 2.16
C SER A 467 -11.35 -8.28 1.88
N SER A 468 -12.11 -8.63 2.92
CA SER A 468 -13.46 -9.19 2.81
C SER A 468 -14.51 -8.16 2.39
N TYR A 469 -14.28 -6.89 2.73
CA TYR A 469 -15.21 -5.77 2.58
C TYR A 469 -16.54 -5.93 3.32
N ALA A 470 -16.68 -6.95 4.18
CA ALA A 470 -17.93 -7.28 4.84
C ALA A 470 -18.48 -6.12 5.69
N GLU A 471 -17.58 -5.25 6.15
CA GLU A 471 -17.87 -4.15 7.05
C GLU A 471 -18.39 -2.90 6.33
N ILE A 472 -18.23 -2.78 5.01
CA ILE A 472 -18.45 -1.50 4.32
C ILE A 472 -19.87 -0.94 4.51
N TYR A 473 -20.89 -1.80 4.50
CA TYR A 473 -22.28 -1.40 4.71
C TYR A 473 -22.53 -0.92 6.14
N ASN A 474 -21.90 -1.58 7.12
CA ASN A 474 -22.01 -1.22 8.53
C ASN A 474 -21.14 -0.01 8.90
N ILE A 475 -20.02 0.21 8.20
CA ILE A 475 -19.24 1.46 8.29
C ILE A 475 -20.13 2.63 7.88
N HIS A 476 -20.79 2.53 6.72
CA HIS A 476 -21.74 3.55 6.29
C HIS A 476 -22.89 3.70 7.28
N ALA A 477 -23.52 2.60 7.73
CA ALA A 477 -24.63 2.67 8.66
C ALA A 477 -24.27 3.28 10.02
N TYR A 478 -23.03 3.09 10.50
CA TYR A 478 -22.54 3.66 11.75
C TYR A 478 -22.40 5.18 11.69
N PHE A 479 -21.81 5.70 10.61
CA PHE A 479 -21.55 7.14 10.48
C PHE A 479 -22.74 7.89 9.89
N SER A 480 -23.37 7.36 8.84
CA SER A 480 -24.43 8.02 8.07
C SER A 480 -25.85 7.57 8.45
N GLY A 481 -25.98 6.52 9.27
CA GLY A 481 -27.27 5.97 9.70
C GLY A 481 -27.86 4.92 8.74
N PRO A 482 -29.01 4.32 9.13
CA PRO A 482 -29.70 3.31 8.32
C PRO A 482 -30.26 3.91 7.03
N THR A 483 -30.18 3.14 5.95
CA THR A 483 -30.73 3.54 4.64
C THR A 483 -32.27 3.48 4.62
N PRO A 484 -32.94 4.10 3.63
CA PRO A 484 -34.40 3.99 3.48
C PRO A 484 -34.90 2.54 3.43
N SER A 485 -34.22 1.68 2.67
CA SER A 485 -34.56 0.24 2.63
C SER A 485 -34.34 -0.46 3.97
N THR A 486 -33.35 -0.04 4.75
CA THR A 486 -33.11 -0.57 6.10
C THR A 486 -34.28 -0.24 7.04
N LEU A 487 -34.77 1.00 7.02
CA LEU A 487 -35.91 1.41 7.84
C LEU A 487 -37.20 0.70 7.43
N ALA A 488 -37.44 0.62 6.12
CA ALA A 488 -38.61 -0.03 5.55
C ALA A 488 -38.69 -1.50 5.94
N ALA A 489 -37.56 -2.22 6.00
CA ALA A 489 -37.51 -3.63 6.39
C ALA A 489 -38.00 -3.90 7.83
N LYS A 490 -38.01 -2.89 8.71
CA LYS A 490 -38.53 -2.98 10.09
C LYS A 490 -39.79 -2.14 10.33
N ASN A 491 -40.38 -1.56 9.27
CA ASN A 491 -41.48 -0.59 9.37
C ASN A 491 -41.17 0.59 10.30
N LEU A 492 -39.91 1.01 10.34
CA LEU A 492 -39.48 2.17 11.13
C LEU A 492 -39.74 3.44 10.31
N THR A 493 -40.37 4.43 10.93
CA THR A 493 -40.54 5.77 10.36
C THR A 493 -39.65 6.73 11.12
N THR A 494 -39.07 7.69 10.41
CA THR A 494 -38.25 8.74 11.03
C THR A 494 -38.81 10.10 10.67
N THR A 495 -38.89 10.97 11.67
CA THR A 495 -39.41 12.34 11.55
C THR A 495 -38.31 13.35 11.21
N TYR A 496 -37.04 12.93 11.19
CA TYR A 496 -35.86 13.75 10.93
C TYR A 496 -34.82 12.96 10.12
N PRO A 497 -33.97 13.61 9.28
CA PRO A 497 -32.91 12.92 8.57
C PRO A 497 -32.00 12.21 9.58
N ILE A 498 -31.81 10.90 9.41
CA ILE A 498 -31.07 10.01 10.31
C ILE A 498 -29.57 10.11 10.05
N GLN A 499 -29.05 11.32 9.83
CA GLN A 499 -27.65 11.51 10.20
C GLN A 499 -27.65 11.43 11.71
N SER A 500 -27.05 10.39 12.29
CA SER A 500 -26.67 10.52 13.68
C SER A 500 -25.72 11.72 13.70
N LEU A 501 -26.18 12.85 14.26
CA LEU A 501 -25.44 14.12 14.16
C LEU A 501 -24.01 13.93 14.69
N ASP A 502 -23.84 12.98 15.61
CA ASP A 502 -22.57 12.50 16.15
C ASP A 502 -21.74 11.66 15.15
N GLY A 503 -22.36 10.74 14.41
CA GLY A 503 -21.70 9.91 13.39
C GLY A 503 -21.15 10.73 12.22
N ASP A 504 -21.94 11.65 11.65
CA ASP A 504 -21.45 12.49 10.55
C ASP A 504 -20.29 13.39 11.01
N GLN A 505 -20.37 13.93 12.23
CA GLN A 505 -19.27 14.70 12.84
C GLN A 505 -18.03 13.83 13.07
N HIS A 506 -18.19 12.58 13.51
CA HIS A 506 -17.07 11.65 13.66
C HIS A 506 -16.42 11.30 12.32
N LEU A 507 -17.22 11.11 11.26
CA LEU A 507 -16.72 10.88 9.91
C LEU A 507 -15.94 12.10 9.39
N GLN A 508 -16.50 13.29 9.55
CA GLN A 508 -15.84 14.55 9.19
C GLN A 508 -14.54 14.74 9.98
N ARG A 509 -14.51 14.36 11.25
CA ARG A 509 -13.31 14.42 12.09
C ARG A 509 -12.19 13.53 11.55
N ILE A 510 -12.49 12.33 11.07
CA ILE A 510 -11.52 11.46 10.40
C ILE A 510 -11.01 12.11 9.11
N ALA A 511 -11.92 12.62 8.27
CA ALA A 511 -11.56 13.30 7.02
C ALA A 511 -10.62 14.50 7.25
N ARG A 512 -10.96 15.37 8.21
CA ARG A 512 -10.14 16.52 8.60
C ARG A 512 -8.79 16.11 9.17
N ALA A 513 -8.75 15.06 10.00
CA ALA A 513 -7.51 14.55 10.54
C ALA A 513 -6.59 13.98 9.45
N GLY A 514 -7.13 13.27 8.45
CA GLY A 514 -6.40 12.82 7.27
C GLY A 514 -5.79 13.98 6.47
N ARG A 515 -6.60 15.00 6.18
CA ARG A 515 -6.17 16.24 5.51
C ARG A 515 -5.09 16.98 6.28
N GLN A 516 -5.26 17.11 7.59
CA GLN A 516 -4.29 17.77 8.45
C GLN A 516 -2.97 16.99 8.52
N TRP A 517 -3.02 15.65 8.60
CA TRP A 517 -1.83 14.81 8.55
C TRP A 517 -1.09 15.00 7.22
N ARG A 518 -1.80 15.00 6.08
CA ARG A 518 -1.20 15.21 4.76
C ARG A 518 -0.55 16.59 4.62
N LYS A 519 -1.12 17.63 5.22
CA LYS A 519 -0.56 18.99 5.26
C LYS A 519 0.66 19.15 6.16
N THR A 520 0.85 18.29 7.16
CA THR A 520 1.85 18.52 8.22
C THR A 520 2.92 17.43 8.39
N ILE A 521 2.69 16.22 7.88
CA ILE A 521 3.57 15.05 8.00
C ILE A 521 3.71 14.29 6.68
N GLY A 522 2.67 14.28 5.85
CA GLY A 522 2.71 13.63 4.53
C GLY A 522 3.26 14.52 3.41
N ARG A 523 4.11 15.52 3.70
CA ARG A 523 4.57 16.50 2.70
C ARG A 523 5.73 15.93 1.89
N THR A 524 6.02 16.56 0.74
CA THR A 524 7.20 16.23 -0.06
C THR A 524 8.49 16.29 0.74
N VAL A 525 8.61 17.27 1.65
CA VAL A 525 9.80 17.41 2.48
C VAL A 525 9.94 16.31 3.55
N ASP A 526 8.84 15.72 4.01
CA ASP A 526 8.90 14.56 4.91
C ASP A 526 9.34 13.30 4.15
N MET A 527 8.97 13.18 2.87
CA MET A 527 9.49 12.14 1.96
C MET A 527 10.99 12.32 1.68
N GLU A 528 11.43 13.56 1.42
CA GLU A 528 12.86 13.89 1.27
C GLU A 528 13.64 13.54 2.54
N ALA A 529 13.12 13.81 3.74
CA ALA A 529 13.74 13.43 5.00
C ALA A 529 13.89 11.90 5.16
N TYR A 530 12.89 11.13 4.72
CA TYR A 530 12.94 9.67 4.67
C TYR A 530 14.01 9.18 3.69
N VAL A 531 14.03 9.71 2.45
CA VAL A 531 15.03 9.33 1.44
C VAL A 531 16.43 9.71 1.90
N TYR A 532 16.62 10.88 2.50
CA TYR A 532 17.92 11.28 3.04
C TYR A 532 18.37 10.27 4.09
N ARG A 533 17.50 9.92 5.05
CA ARG A 533 17.83 8.92 6.05
C ARG A 533 18.16 7.56 5.44
N LEU A 534 17.36 7.11 4.47
CA LEU A 534 17.58 5.86 3.76
C LEU A 534 18.96 5.85 3.09
N CYS A 535 19.33 6.91 2.39
CA CYS A 535 20.61 7.02 1.71
C CYS A 535 21.80 6.98 2.68
N LEU A 536 21.69 7.57 3.87
CA LEU A 536 22.74 7.49 4.89
C LEU A 536 22.94 6.05 5.41
N GLU A 537 21.86 5.32 5.67
CA GLU A 537 21.95 3.91 6.09
C GLU A 537 22.40 3.01 4.93
N TYR A 538 21.95 3.29 3.71
CA TYR A 538 22.39 2.59 2.50
C TYR A 538 23.89 2.78 2.26
N ALA A 539 24.40 4.00 2.46
CA ALA A 539 25.82 4.31 2.36
C ALA A 539 26.68 3.51 3.37
N ARG A 540 26.16 3.20 4.56
CA ARG A 540 26.84 2.29 5.50
C ARG A 540 26.95 0.87 4.96
N LEU A 541 25.86 0.34 4.39
CA LEU A 541 25.88 -0.99 3.77
C LEU A 541 26.80 -1.02 2.54
N TRP A 542 26.89 0.10 1.83
CA TRP A 542 27.75 0.31 0.67
C TRP A 542 29.24 0.41 1.02
N ALA A 543 29.61 0.87 2.21
CA ALA A 543 31.00 1.09 2.61
C ALA A 543 31.77 -0.21 2.92
N ASP A 544 33.09 -0.21 2.67
CA ASP A 544 33.98 -1.32 3.04
C ASP A 544 34.20 -1.38 4.56
N ASP A 545 34.45 -0.22 5.19
CA ASP A 545 34.51 -0.06 6.63
C ASP A 545 33.21 0.58 7.12
N ARG A 546 32.37 -0.23 7.78
CA ARG A 546 31.08 0.22 8.30
C ARG A 546 31.20 0.99 9.60
N ASP A 547 32.23 0.72 10.40
CA ASP A 547 32.42 1.37 11.69
C ASP A 547 32.87 2.81 11.49
N ALA A 548 33.68 3.06 10.44
CA ALA A 548 34.02 4.40 9.98
C ALA A 548 32.80 5.22 9.48
N MET A 549 31.66 4.57 9.26
CA MET A 549 30.41 5.20 8.85
C MET A 549 29.45 5.41 10.04
N ASN A 550 29.92 5.30 11.27
CA ASN A 550 29.18 5.70 12.45
C ASN A 550 29.28 7.21 12.66
N PHE A 551 28.18 7.84 13.08
CA PHE A 551 28.16 9.21 13.55
C PHE A 551 28.71 9.30 14.97
N VAL A 552 29.55 10.30 15.20
CA VAL A 552 30.06 10.65 16.52
C VAL A 552 29.52 12.04 16.84
N LEU A 553 28.84 12.16 17.99
CA LEU A 553 28.17 13.39 18.44
C LEU A 553 29.15 14.52 18.76
#